data_AF-A0A8J5HM09-F1
#
_entry.id   AF-A0A8J5HM09-F1
#
_cell.length_a   1.000
_cell.length_b   1.000
_cell.length_c   1.000
_cell.angle_alpha   90.00
_cell.angle_beta   90.00
_cell.angle_gamma   90.00
#
_symmetry.space_group_name_H-M   'P 1'
#
loop_
_entity.id
_entity.type
_entity.pdbx_description
1 polymer ?
#
loop_
_entity_poly.entity_id
_entity_poly.type
_entity_poly.pdbx_seq_one_letter_code
_entity_poly.pdbx_strand_id
1 'polypeptide(L)'
;MMQSSLRYDGDSKSLRIHAKERIPLASDTLLQVHSHPYFPLSFASGLDLSVFAHAELDTKSGSPSYLSLMFRHFYPEASASMGMGVQFNKDEKLSYTVQAKRAFPITANGLAGINLKGRYSFAEGFKERKAKGAVELAWAILNFQKEQDVRIKFGYDISNQVCVFP
;
A
#
# COMPACT_ATOMS: atom_id res chain seq x y z
N MET A 1 -16.43 4.07 -3.20
CA MET A 1 -16.89 3.62 -1.87
C MET A 1 -15.76 3.77 -0.87
N MET A 2 -15.98 4.51 0.21
CA MET A 2 -15.01 4.75 1.28
C MET A 2 -14.91 3.53 2.19
N GLN A 3 -13.69 3.15 2.59
CA GLN A 3 -13.43 2.12 3.60
C GLN A 3 -12.86 2.78 4.85
N SER A 4 -13.51 2.59 5.99
CA SER A 4 -13.03 3.08 7.28
C SER A 4 -12.96 1.94 8.30
N SER A 5 -12.03 2.05 9.25
CA SER A 5 -11.94 1.15 10.40
C SER A 5 -11.46 1.88 11.63
N LEU A 6 -12.03 1.53 12.78
CA LEU A 6 -11.64 2.01 14.10
C LEU A 6 -11.09 0.84 14.91
N ARG A 7 -9.94 1.01 15.56
CA ARG A 7 -9.34 0.00 16.41
C ARG A 7 -8.93 0.63 17.74
N TYR A 8 -9.32 0.00 18.84
CA TYR A 8 -8.81 0.31 20.17
C TYR A 8 -7.87 -0.80 20.60
N ASP A 9 -6.67 -0.43 21.02
CA ASP A 9 -5.68 -1.35 21.57
C ASP A 9 -5.48 -1.01 23.04
N GLY A 10 -5.96 -1.90 23.90
CA GLY A 10 -5.95 -1.73 25.36
C GLY A 10 -4.53 -1.76 25.95
N ASP A 11 -3.60 -2.48 25.31
CA ASP A 11 -2.23 -2.62 25.79
C ASP A 11 -1.41 -1.36 25.43
N SER A 12 -1.59 -0.83 24.23
CA SER A 12 -0.91 0.39 23.79
C SER A 12 -1.62 1.70 24.17
N LYS A 13 -2.83 1.63 24.76
CA LYS A 13 -3.66 2.80 25.09
C LYS A 13 -3.81 3.75 23.90
N SER A 14 -4.01 3.17 22.71
CA SER A 14 -4.12 3.91 21.46
C SER A 14 -5.45 3.64 20.77
N LEU A 15 -6.04 4.71 20.23
CA LEU A 15 -7.20 4.65 19.35
C LEU A 15 -6.74 4.98 17.94
N ARG A 16 -6.92 4.03 17.01
CA ARG A 16 -6.49 4.15 15.61
C ARG A 16 -7.68 4.27 14.69
N ILE A 17 -7.66 5.31 13.86
CA ILE A 17 -8.60 5.55 12.78
C ILE A 17 -7.87 5.36 11.46
N HIS A 18 -8.35 4.46 10.62
CA HIS A 18 -7.87 4.28 9.26
C HIS A 18 -9.01 4.54 8.28
N ALA A 19 -8.77 5.40 7.31
CA ALA A 19 -9.70 5.70 6.23
C ALA A 19 -8.98 5.60 4.88
N LYS A 20 -9.66 4.99 3.92
CA LYS A 20 -9.16 4.81 2.56
C LYS A 20 -10.28 5.06 1.59
N GLU A 21 -10.01 5.88 0.59
CA GLU A 21 -10.96 6.19 -0.46
C GLU A 21 -10.30 6.08 -1.84
N ARG A 22 -11.05 5.55 -2.81
CA ARG A 22 -10.67 5.55 -4.22
C ARG A 22 -11.49 6.63 -4.91
N ILE A 23 -10.79 7.61 -5.49
CA ILE A 23 -11.35 8.73 -6.23
C ILE A 23 -11.06 8.48 -7.71
N PRO A 24 -12.07 8.17 -8.53
CA PRO A 24 -11.91 8.14 -9.98
C PRO A 24 -11.66 9.56 -10.48
N LEU A 25 -10.57 9.78 -11.23
CA LEU A 25 -10.23 11.10 -11.78
C LEU A 25 -10.73 11.30 -13.23
N ALA A 26 -11.28 10.25 -13.85
CA ALA A 26 -12.01 10.32 -15.11
C ALA A 26 -13.23 9.38 -15.04
N SER A 27 -14.40 9.87 -15.48
CA SER A 27 -15.49 9.01 -15.96
C SER A 27 -14.97 8.30 -17.23
N ASP A 28 -15.30 7.06 -17.60
CA ASP A 28 -16.59 6.38 -17.49
C ASP A 28 -16.34 4.86 -17.62
N THR A 29 -16.38 4.10 -16.52
CA THR A 29 -16.87 2.70 -16.56
C THR A 29 -17.19 2.19 -15.16
N LEU A 30 -18.44 1.77 -14.97
CA LEU A 30 -18.92 1.02 -13.81
C LEU A 30 -18.49 -0.45 -13.95
N LEU A 31 -17.31 -0.82 -13.45
CA LEU A 31 -16.97 -2.16 -12.96
C LEU A 31 -15.54 -2.17 -12.41
N GLN A 32 -15.37 -1.79 -11.14
CA GLN A 32 -14.13 -2.06 -10.42
C GLN A 32 -14.25 -3.45 -9.79
N VAL A 33 -13.78 -4.47 -10.52
CA VAL A 33 -13.72 -5.84 -9.99
C VAL A 33 -12.83 -5.84 -8.74
N HIS A 34 -13.48 -6.08 -7.61
CA HIS A 34 -12.85 -6.40 -6.35
C HIS A 34 -12.07 -7.70 -6.54
N SER A 35 -10.76 -7.67 -6.28
CA SER A 35 -9.89 -8.84 -6.10
C SER A 35 -9.99 -9.96 -7.16
N HIS A 36 -9.18 -9.90 -8.22
CA HIS A 36 -8.62 -11.08 -8.90
C HIS A 36 -7.22 -10.74 -9.44
N PRO A 37 -6.12 -11.31 -8.89
CA PRO A 37 -4.75 -10.95 -9.22
C PRO A 37 -4.17 -11.91 -10.25
N TYR A 38 -4.61 -11.80 -11.48
CA TYR A 38 -3.78 -12.18 -12.62
C TYR A 38 -3.26 -10.87 -13.18
N PHE A 39 -2.00 -10.84 -13.61
CA PHE A 39 -1.46 -9.68 -14.31
C PHE A 39 -2.51 -9.19 -15.33
N PRO A 40 -2.99 -7.95 -15.21
CA PRO A 40 -4.23 -7.54 -15.84
C PRO A 40 -4.13 -7.70 -17.36
N LEU A 41 -4.93 -8.62 -17.91
CA LEU A 41 -5.11 -8.81 -19.35
C LEU A 41 -6.24 -7.94 -19.91
N SER A 42 -6.76 -6.99 -19.12
CA SER A 42 -7.67 -5.95 -19.60
C SER A 42 -7.24 -4.58 -19.05
N PHE A 43 -6.99 -3.66 -19.99
CA PHE A 43 -6.63 -2.28 -19.71
C PHE A 43 -7.90 -1.45 -19.64
N ALA A 44 -8.28 -1.02 -18.44
CA ALA A 44 -9.23 0.07 -18.27
C ALA A 44 -8.46 1.39 -18.33
N SER A 45 -8.78 2.24 -19.29
CA SER A 45 -8.31 3.61 -19.40
C SER A 45 -9.02 4.47 -18.35
N GLY A 46 -8.56 4.40 -17.10
CA GLY A 46 -9.08 5.22 -16.00
C GLY A 46 -7.95 5.61 -15.05
N LEU A 47 -7.80 6.91 -14.81
CA LEU A 47 -6.87 7.43 -13.81
C LEU A 47 -7.47 7.20 -12.41
N ASP A 48 -7.03 6.13 -11.74
CA ASP A 48 -7.44 5.82 -10.37
C ASP A 48 -6.48 6.45 -9.36
N LEU A 49 -6.96 7.43 -8.59
CA LEU A 49 -6.25 7.98 -7.44
C LEU A 49 -6.84 7.42 -6.15
N SER A 50 -6.00 6.86 -5.29
CA SER A 50 -6.39 6.44 -3.95
C SER A 50 -5.83 7.40 -2.91
N VAL A 51 -6.67 7.83 -1.98
CA VAL A 51 -6.28 8.63 -0.81
C VAL A 51 -6.38 7.75 0.44
N PHE A 52 -5.34 7.81 1.27
CA PHE A 52 -5.26 7.09 2.53
C PHE A 52 -5.01 8.10 3.64
N ALA A 53 -5.84 8.04 4.67
CA ALA A 53 -5.67 8.79 5.90
C ALA A 53 -5.56 7.82 7.07
N HIS A 54 -4.57 8.02 7.92
CA HIS A 54 -4.40 7.26 9.14
C HIS A 54 -4.14 8.22 10.30
N ALA A 55 -4.93 8.13 11.36
CA ALA A 55 -4.77 8.94 12.55
C ALA A 55 -4.73 8.03 13.78
N GLU A 56 -3.89 8.37 14.74
CA GLU A 56 -3.83 7.73 16.05
C GLU A 56 -3.95 8.78 17.14
N LEU A 57 -4.69 8.43 18.19
CA LEU A 57 -4.88 9.21 19.39
C LEU A 57 -4.38 8.40 20.59
N ASP A 58 -3.59 9.03 21.44
CA ASP A 58 -3.20 8.50 22.74
C ASP A 58 -4.39 8.67 23.71
N THR A 59 -4.99 7.56 24.14
CA THR A 59 -6.21 7.61 24.96
C THR A 59 -5.95 7.95 26.42
N LYS A 60 -4.69 7.93 26.88
CA LYS A 60 -4.31 8.35 28.23
C LYS A 60 -4.30 9.87 28.34
N SER A 61 -3.79 10.55 27.31
CA SER A 61 -3.66 12.02 27.28
C SER A 61 -4.72 12.73 26.46
N GLY A 62 -5.46 12.00 25.63
CA GLY A 62 -6.39 12.58 24.65
C GLY A 62 -5.70 13.37 23.53
N SER A 63 -4.37 13.22 23.38
CA SER A 63 -3.58 13.96 22.39
C SER A 63 -3.35 13.14 21.10
N PRO A 64 -3.33 13.76 19.92
CA PRO A 64 -2.94 13.07 18.68
C PRO A 64 -1.52 12.53 18.79
N SER A 65 -1.32 11.26 18.48
CA SER A 65 -0.01 10.62 18.50
C SER A 65 0.57 10.40 17.09
N TYR A 66 -0.29 10.31 16.08
CA TYR A 66 0.09 10.05 14.70
C TYR A 66 -0.95 10.60 13.72
N LEU A 67 -0.51 11.20 12.62
CA LEU A 67 -1.34 11.49 11.46
C LEU A 67 -0.55 11.17 10.19
N SER A 68 -1.17 10.53 9.21
CA SER A 68 -0.59 10.32 7.90
C SER A 68 -1.63 10.49 6.81
N LEU A 69 -1.22 11.20 5.75
CA LEU A 69 -1.99 11.37 4.53
C LEU A 69 -1.13 10.88 3.36
N MET A 70 -1.69 10.03 2.50
CA MET A 70 -1.00 9.50 1.34
C MET A 70 -1.91 9.48 0.12
N PHE A 71 -1.39 9.97 -0.99
CA PHE A 71 -1.96 9.86 -2.31
C PHE A 71 -1.23 8.75 -3.06
N ARG A 72 -1.97 7.89 -3.76
CA ARG A 72 -1.39 6.82 -4.57
C ARG A 72 -2.11 6.73 -5.89
N HIS A 73 -1.34 6.83 -6.96
CA HIS A 73 -1.81 6.58 -8.31
C HIS A 73 -1.44 5.16 -8.74
N PHE A 74 -2.37 4.49 -9.43
CA PHE A 74 -2.14 3.18 -10.01
C PHE A 74 -2.07 3.32 -11.53
N TYR A 75 -1.07 2.69 -12.15
CA TYR A 75 -0.86 2.62 -13.59
C TYR A 75 -1.14 1.17 -14.02
N PRO A 76 -2.39 0.84 -14.42
CA PRO A 76 -2.75 -0.52 -14.80
C PRO A 76 -1.89 -1.06 -15.93
N GLU A 77 -1.63 -0.24 -16.95
CA GLU A 77 -0.86 -0.61 -18.14
C GLU A 77 0.56 -1.06 -17.82
N ALA A 78 1.18 -0.41 -16.84
CA ALA A 78 2.54 -0.72 -16.41
C ALA A 78 2.60 -1.74 -15.26
N SER A 79 1.45 -2.22 -14.77
CA SER A 79 1.34 -2.99 -13.51
C SER A 79 2.10 -2.32 -12.36
N ALA A 80 1.99 -0.99 -12.29
CA ALA A 80 2.77 -0.15 -11.39
C ALA A 80 1.90 0.78 -10.56
N SER A 81 2.46 1.31 -9.48
CA SER A 81 1.85 2.37 -8.69
C SER A 81 2.92 3.27 -8.11
N MET A 82 2.58 4.53 -7.97
CA MET A 82 3.40 5.52 -7.30
C MET A 82 2.55 6.25 -6.27
N GLY A 83 3.12 6.57 -5.12
CA GLY A 83 2.43 7.33 -4.10
C GLY A 83 3.35 8.26 -3.35
N MET A 84 2.76 9.32 -2.84
CA MET A 84 3.43 10.34 -2.05
C MET A 84 2.58 10.63 -0.83
N GLY A 85 3.20 10.88 0.30
CA GLY A 85 2.49 11.14 1.53
C GLY A 85 3.30 11.91 2.54
N VAL A 86 2.58 12.44 3.50
CA VAL A 86 3.10 13.15 4.66
C VAL A 86 2.68 12.40 5.92
N GLN A 87 3.54 12.42 6.93
CA GLN A 87 3.27 11.82 8.21
C GLN A 87 3.78 12.76 9.31
N PHE A 88 2.96 12.93 10.34
CA PHE A 88 3.23 13.69 11.54
C PHE A 88 3.17 12.74 12.73
N ASN A 89 4.20 12.76 13.57
CA ASN A 89 4.26 11.98 14.80
C ASN A 89 4.25 12.93 16.01
N LYS A 90 3.88 12.40 17.19
CA LYS A 90 3.82 13.12 18.47
C LYS A 90 5.09 13.91 18.80
N ASP A 91 6.27 13.44 18.38
CA ASP A 91 7.57 14.10 18.58
C ASP A 91 7.84 15.26 17.60
N GLU A 92 6.79 15.84 16.99
CA GLU A 92 6.83 16.91 15.97
C GLU A 92 7.65 16.59 14.71
N LYS A 93 8.00 15.32 14.49
CA LYS A 93 8.72 14.90 13.29
C LYS A 93 7.76 14.81 12.11
N LEU A 94 7.67 15.89 11.35
CA LEU A 94 7.10 15.86 10.01
C LEU A 94 8.01 15.04 9.09
N SER A 95 7.43 14.13 8.34
CA SER A 95 8.16 13.31 7.38
C SER A 95 7.38 13.15 6.08
N TYR A 96 8.12 13.11 4.98
CA TYR A 96 7.58 12.92 3.65
C TYR A 96 8.00 11.53 3.17
N THR A 97 7.09 10.88 2.45
CA THR A 97 7.32 9.56 1.88
C THR A 97 6.98 9.61 0.40
N VAL A 98 7.87 9.05 -0.42
CA VAL A 98 7.59 8.64 -1.80
C VAL A 98 7.69 7.12 -1.85
N GLN A 99 6.76 6.46 -2.52
CA GLN A 99 6.77 5.02 -2.69
C GLN A 99 6.39 4.65 -4.12
N ALA A 100 7.06 3.62 -4.65
CA ALA A 100 6.76 3.05 -5.94
C ALA A 100 6.67 1.53 -5.82
N LYS A 101 5.79 0.94 -6.60
CA LYS A 101 5.69 -0.52 -6.74
C LYS A 101 5.49 -0.86 -8.21
N ARG A 102 6.14 -1.90 -8.69
CA ARG A 102 5.91 -2.48 -10.02
C ARG A 102 5.87 -3.99 -9.95
N ALA A 103 4.96 -4.62 -10.68
CA ALA A 103 4.89 -6.07 -10.81
C ALA A 103 5.29 -6.49 -12.22
N PHE A 104 6.07 -7.57 -12.32
CA PHE A 104 6.53 -8.18 -13.56
C PHE A 104 6.02 -9.63 -13.62
N PRO A 105 5.24 -10.01 -14.65
CA PRO A 105 4.86 -11.40 -14.84
C PRO A 105 6.10 -12.22 -15.20
N ILE A 106 6.23 -13.41 -14.59
CA ILE A 106 7.21 -14.41 -15.01
C ILE A 106 6.55 -15.45 -15.92
N THR A 107 5.28 -15.77 -15.68
CA THR A 107 4.54 -16.77 -16.46
C THR A 107 3.57 -16.11 -17.44
N ALA A 108 3.38 -16.72 -18.61
CA ALA A 108 2.47 -16.22 -19.65
C ALA A 108 1.01 -16.13 -19.18
N ASN A 109 0.60 -16.99 -18.24
CA ASN A 109 -0.73 -16.96 -17.62
C ASN A 109 -0.86 -15.94 -16.48
N GLY A 110 0.21 -15.23 -16.11
CA GLY A 110 0.19 -14.22 -15.07
C GLY A 110 -0.05 -14.74 -13.64
N LEU A 111 0.19 -16.03 -13.38
CA LEU A 111 0.04 -16.59 -12.03
C LEU A 111 1.26 -16.43 -11.14
N ALA A 112 2.45 -16.35 -11.74
CA ALA A 112 3.67 -16.09 -11.01
C ALA A 112 4.34 -14.82 -11.52
N GLY A 113 4.95 -14.07 -10.61
CA GLY A 113 5.71 -12.89 -10.97
C GLY A 113 6.45 -12.24 -9.82
N ILE A 114 7.22 -11.21 -10.15
CA ILE A 114 8.08 -10.48 -9.23
C ILE A 114 7.45 -9.11 -8.96
N ASN A 115 7.38 -8.71 -7.69
CA ASN A 115 7.05 -7.34 -7.32
C ASN A 115 8.31 -6.63 -6.85
N LEU A 116 8.61 -5.50 -7.46
CA LEU A 116 9.58 -4.54 -6.95
C LEU A 116 8.84 -3.47 -6.15
N LYS A 117 9.34 -3.16 -4.97
CA LYS A 117 8.84 -2.09 -4.10
C LYS A 117 10.00 -1.20 -3.70
N GLY A 118 9.80 0.11 -3.82
CA GLY A 118 10.70 1.13 -3.33
C GLY A 118 9.93 2.09 -2.44
N ARG A 119 10.55 2.51 -1.34
CA ARG A 119 10.05 3.58 -0.48
C ARG A 119 11.23 4.46 -0.10
N TYR A 120 11.03 5.76 -0.21
CA TYR A 120 11.99 6.76 0.21
C TYR A 120 11.29 7.71 1.17
N SER A 121 11.81 7.82 2.39
CA SER A 121 11.26 8.68 3.43
C SER A 121 12.32 9.65 3.91
N PHE A 122 11.94 10.92 4.08
CA PHE A 122 12.82 11.95 4.61
C PHE A 122 12.09 12.77 5.66
N ALA A 123 12.79 13.04 6.76
CA ALA A 123 12.29 13.90 7.82
C ALA A 123 12.44 15.38 7.43
N GLU A 124 11.66 16.24 8.08
CA GLU A 124 11.79 17.69 7.99
C GLU A 124 13.23 18.15 8.23
N GLY A 125 13.68 19.11 7.42
CA GLY A 125 15.08 19.55 7.39
C GLY A 125 16.05 18.58 6.70
N PHE A 126 15.57 17.51 6.06
CA PHE A 126 16.35 16.54 5.27
C PHE A 126 17.50 15.85 6.01
N LYS A 127 17.52 15.93 7.34
CA LYS A 127 18.61 15.41 8.19
C LYS A 127 18.64 13.87 8.22
N GLU A 128 17.49 13.23 8.03
CA GLU A 128 17.36 11.78 8.05
C GLU A 128 16.72 11.31 6.73
N ARG A 129 17.41 10.42 6.02
CA ARG A 129 17.00 9.86 4.73
C ARG A 129 16.95 8.35 4.86
N LYS A 130 15.80 7.75 4.58
CA LYS A 130 15.57 6.30 4.65
C LYS A 130 15.11 5.79 3.30
N ALA A 131 15.99 5.10 2.60
CA ALA A 131 15.63 4.31 1.43
C ALA A 131 15.32 2.88 1.88
N LYS A 132 14.20 2.34 1.41
CA LYS A 132 13.80 0.95 1.56
C LYS A 132 13.48 0.35 0.19
N GLY A 133 13.99 -0.84 -0.06
CA GLY A 133 13.72 -1.60 -1.28
C GLY A 133 13.35 -3.03 -0.92
N ALA A 134 12.37 -3.59 -1.61
CA ALA A 134 12.00 -5.00 -1.46
C ALA A 134 11.68 -5.64 -2.81
N VAL A 135 12.07 -6.90 -2.95
CA VAL A 135 11.67 -7.77 -4.06
C VAL A 135 10.80 -8.89 -3.50
N GLU A 136 9.65 -9.15 -4.12
CA GLU A 136 8.77 -10.24 -3.72
C GLU A 136 8.45 -11.15 -4.91
N LEU A 137 8.78 -12.43 -4.79
CA LEU A 137 8.18 -13.45 -5.64
C LEU A 137 6.75 -13.68 -5.17
N ALA A 138 5.79 -13.64 -6.09
CA ALA A 138 4.39 -13.89 -5.79
C ALA A 138 3.84 -14.96 -6.73
N TRP A 139 3.15 -15.94 -6.17
CA TRP A 139 2.50 -17.02 -6.90
C TRP A 139 1.05 -17.15 -6.45
N ALA A 140 0.12 -17.01 -7.39
CA ALA A 140 -1.30 -17.28 -7.19
C ALA A 140 -1.64 -18.73 -7.58
N ILE A 141 -2.36 -19.42 -6.70
CA ILE A 141 -2.97 -20.73 -6.88
C ILE A 141 -4.47 -20.50 -6.86
N LEU A 142 -5.13 -20.95 -7.91
CA LEU A 142 -6.53 -20.64 -8.16
C LEU A 142 -7.40 -21.81 -7.81
N ASN A 143 -8.63 -21.56 -7.40
CA ASN A 143 -9.58 -22.61 -7.05
C ASN A 143 -8.95 -23.66 -6.10
N PHE A 144 -8.14 -23.19 -5.14
CA PHE A 144 -7.54 -24.04 -4.12
C PHE A 144 -8.63 -24.77 -3.32
N GLN A 145 -9.75 -24.06 -3.10
CA GLN A 145 -11.06 -24.61 -2.76
C GLN A 145 -12.12 -23.91 -3.65
N LYS A 146 -13.37 -24.41 -3.64
CA LYS A 146 -14.45 -23.79 -4.41
C LYS A 146 -14.56 -22.30 -4.08
N GLU A 147 -14.42 -21.45 -5.09
CA GLU A 147 -14.46 -19.98 -4.98
C GLU A 147 -13.38 -19.36 -4.07
N GLN A 148 -12.29 -20.10 -3.83
CA GLN A 148 -11.18 -19.64 -3.01
C GLN A 148 -9.85 -19.71 -3.76
N ASP A 149 -9.21 -18.55 -3.88
CA ASP A 149 -7.86 -18.43 -4.41
C ASP A 149 -6.84 -18.22 -3.27
N VAL A 150 -5.66 -18.80 -3.43
CA VAL A 150 -4.53 -18.66 -2.52
C VAL A 150 -3.41 -17.88 -3.22
N ARG A 151 -2.76 -16.98 -2.50
CA ARG A 151 -1.57 -16.29 -3.01
C ARG A 151 -0.42 -16.41 -2.04
N ILE A 152 0.62 -17.10 -2.47
CA ILE A 152 1.87 -17.26 -1.75
C ILE A 152 2.80 -16.12 -2.16
N LYS A 153 3.48 -15.51 -1.19
CA LYS A 153 4.48 -14.47 -1.43
C LYS A 153 5.73 -14.74 -0.63
N PHE A 154 6.88 -14.59 -1.27
CA PHE A 154 8.19 -14.68 -0.65
C PHE A 154 8.95 -13.39 -0.92
N GLY A 155 9.27 -12.65 0.15
CA GLY A 155 9.84 -11.29 0.07
C GLY A 155 11.25 -11.20 0.63
N TYR A 156 12.07 -10.38 0.00
CA TYR A 156 13.40 -10.00 0.47
C TYR A 156 13.51 -8.48 0.59
N ASP A 157 13.82 -7.97 1.78
CA ASP A 157 14.11 -6.56 2.02
C ASP A 157 15.59 -6.31 1.71
N ILE A 158 15.83 -5.56 0.64
CA ILE A 158 17.17 -5.25 0.11
C ILE A 158 17.89 -4.25 1.03
N SER A 159 17.16 -3.41 1.74
CA SER A 159 17.75 -2.33 2.54
C SER A 159 18.22 -2.78 3.90
N ASN A 160 17.57 -3.78 4.48
CA ASN A 160 17.98 -4.38 5.75
C ASN A 160 18.61 -5.77 5.59
N GLN A 161 18.69 -6.32 4.38
CA GLN A 161 19.16 -7.69 4.09
C GLN A 161 18.42 -8.78 4.89
N VAL A 162 17.15 -8.55 5.23
CA VAL A 162 16.33 -9.50 6.00
C VAL A 162 15.27 -10.13 5.09
N CYS A 163 15.12 -11.46 5.19
CA CYS A 163 14.03 -12.18 4.55
C CYS A 163 12.71 -11.84 5.27
N VAL A 164 11.73 -11.31 4.55
CA VAL A 164 10.43 -10.92 5.12
C VAL A 164 9.37 -11.85 4.57
N PHE A 165 8.76 -12.63 5.45
CA PHE A 165 7.51 -13.35 5.17
C PHE A 165 6.35 -12.38 5.48
N PRO A 166 5.58 -11.93 4.47
CA PRO A 166 4.45 -11.02 4.67
C PRO A 166 3.20 -11.72 5.20
#